data_AF-A0A524M601-F1
#
_entry.id   AF-A0A524M601-F1
#
_cell.length_a   1.000
_cell.length_b   1.000
_cell.length_c   1.000
_cell.angle_alpha   90.00
_cell.angle_beta   90.00
_cell.angle_gamma   90.00
#
_symmetry.space_group_name_H-M   'P 1'
#
loop_
_entity.id
_entity.type
_entity.pdbx_description
1 polymer ?
#
loop_
_entity_poly.entity_id
_entity_poly.type
_entity_poly.pdbx_seq_one_letter_code
_entity_poly.pdbx_strand_id
1 'polypeptide(L)' 'MSDKRKEVADRILAGMRTETERVCPTCGHDSTDDNTFFKCEWCNRAICSYCHKMTNDFTAICPKCVKEKGLTDENLQL' A
#
# COMPACT_ATOMS: atom_id res chain seq x y z
N MET A 1 -18.16 -8.72 32.88
CA MET A 1 -18.74 -7.74 31.92
C MET A 1 -17.63 -6.87 31.30
N SER A 2 -16.45 -7.42 30.98
CA SER A 2 -15.33 -6.64 30.43
C SER A 2 -14.82 -7.17 29.08
N ASP A 3 -15.10 -8.43 28.75
CA ASP A 3 -14.59 -9.08 27.54
C ASP A 3 -15.32 -8.66 26.25
N LYS A 4 -16.64 -8.46 26.31
CA LYS A 4 -17.43 -8.05 25.12
C LYS A 4 -17.02 -6.69 24.56
N ARG A 5 -16.49 -5.79 25.39
CA ARG A 5 -16.02 -4.46 24.93
C ARG A 5 -14.68 -4.55 24.21
N LYS A 6 -13.79 -5.46 24.62
CA LYS A 6 -12.53 -5.72 23.92
C LYS A 6 -12.78 -6.34 22.54
N GLU A 7 -13.67 -7.33 22.45
CA GLU A 7 -13.96 -8.00 21.17
C GLU A 7 -14.61 -7.05 20.14
N VAL A 8 -15.47 -6.14 20.57
CA VAL A 8 -16.04 -5.10 19.70
C VAL A 8 -14.98 -4.08 19.31
N ALA A 9 -14.08 -3.68 20.21
CA ALA A 9 -12.98 -2.79 19.89
C ALA A 9 -12.01 -3.42 18.87
N ASP A 10 -11.68 -4.70 19.03
CA ASP A 10 -10.85 -5.46 18.08
C ASP A 10 -11.55 -5.59 16.72
N ARG A 11 -12.86 -5.82 16.66
CA ARG A 11 -13.61 -5.85 15.40
C ARG A 11 -13.70 -4.49 14.72
N ILE A 12 -13.81 -3.40 15.49
CA ILE A 12 -13.80 -2.03 14.94
C ILE A 12 -12.38 -1.66 14.48
N LEU A 13 -11.34 -2.01 15.23
CA LEU A 13 -9.93 -1.83 14.85
C LEU A 13 -9.55 -2.69 13.63
N ALA A 14 -10.04 -3.92 13.54
CA ALA A 14 -9.85 -4.82 12.41
C ALA A 14 -10.67 -4.38 11.18
N GLY A 15 -11.83 -3.76 11.38
CA GLY A 15 -12.61 -3.11 10.32
C GLY A 15 -12.06 -1.74 9.89
N MET A 16 -11.27 -1.10 10.76
CA MET A 16 -10.50 0.12 10.46
C MET A 16 -9.10 -0.17 9.90
N ARG A 17 -8.72 -1.45 9.70
CA ARG A 17 -7.73 -1.82 8.67
C ARG A 17 -8.38 -1.62 7.31
N THR A 18 -8.52 -0.34 7.00
CA THR A 18 -8.67 0.27 5.70
C THR A 18 -8.85 -0.73 4.57
N GLU A 19 -10.09 -0.93 4.16
CA GLU A 19 -10.48 -1.60 2.90
C GLU A 19 -9.64 -1.08 1.69
N THR A 20 -9.11 0.14 1.80
CA THR A 20 -8.18 0.78 0.86
C THR A 20 -6.73 0.27 0.88
N GLU A 21 -6.27 -0.47 1.89
CA GLU A 21 -4.94 -1.10 1.88
C GLU A 21 -4.94 -2.43 1.11
N ARG A 22 -6.10 -3.06 0.94
CA ARG A 22 -6.23 -4.35 0.22
C ARG A 22 -6.40 -4.21 -1.28
N VAL A 23 -6.73 -3.02 -1.77
CA VAL A 23 -6.96 -2.74 -3.18
C VAL A 23 -5.92 -1.75 -3.67
N CYS A 24 -5.17 -2.12 -4.72
CA CYS A 24 -4.21 -1.21 -5.29
C CYS A 24 -4.95 -0.03 -5.94
N PRO A 25 -4.68 1.22 -5.53
CA PRO A 25 -5.36 2.38 -6.11
C PRO A 25 -4.93 2.66 -7.56
N THR A 26 -3.91 1.96 -8.07
CA THR A 26 -3.42 2.13 -9.45
C THR A 26 -4.14 1.19 -10.41
N CYS A 27 -4.19 -0.11 -10.09
CA CYS A 27 -4.73 -1.13 -10.99
C CYS A 27 -6.04 -1.77 -10.53
N GLY A 28 -6.51 -1.45 -9.31
CA GLY A 28 -7.69 -2.05 -8.72
C GLY A 28 -7.51 -3.51 -8.28
N HIS A 29 -6.30 -4.06 -8.35
CA HIS A 29 -6.02 -5.42 -7.87
C HIS A 29 -6.33 -5.52 -6.38
N ASP A 30 -7.26 -6.38 -6.02
CA ASP A 30 -7.52 -6.77 -4.64
C ASP A 30 -6.72 -8.04 -4.33
N SER A 31 -5.92 -7.99 -3.26
CA SER A 31 -5.31 -9.22 -2.72
C SER A 31 -5.65 -9.32 -1.25
N THR A 32 -6.03 -10.53 -0.84
CA THR A 32 -6.24 -10.87 0.57
C THR A 32 -4.93 -11.13 1.30
N ASP A 33 -3.81 -11.20 0.58
CA ASP A 33 -2.49 -11.44 1.15
C ASP A 33 -1.75 -10.12 1.36
N ASP A 34 -1.56 -9.76 2.64
CA ASP A 34 -0.86 -8.54 3.07
C ASP A 34 0.59 -8.46 2.50
N ASN A 35 1.24 -9.58 2.14
CA ASN A 35 2.59 -9.56 1.55
C ASN A 35 2.60 -9.14 0.08
N THR A 36 1.43 -8.99 -0.55
CA THR A 36 1.32 -8.53 -1.94
C THR A 36 1.37 -7.01 -2.05
N PHE A 37 1.30 -6.29 -0.91
CA PHE A 37 1.22 -4.84 -0.88
C PHE A 37 2.42 -4.19 -0.20
N PHE A 38 3.00 -3.20 -0.87
CA PHE A 38 4.03 -2.33 -0.36
C PHE A 38 3.44 -0.96 -0.02
N LYS A 39 4.07 -0.25 0.92
CA LYS A 39 3.77 1.16 1.17
C LYS A 39 4.70 2.03 0.36
N CYS A 40 4.12 3.03 -0.30
CA CYS A 40 4.89 4.07 -0.94
C CYS A 40 5.58 4.93 0.11
N GLU A 41 6.91 5.01 0.09
CA GLU A 41 7.68 5.82 1.05
C GLU A 41 7.39 7.34 0.93
N TRP A 42 6.84 7.80 -0.20
CA TRP A 42 6.61 9.23 -0.43
C TRP A 42 5.20 9.71 -0.12
N CYS A 43 4.20 8.87 -0.36
CA CYS A 43 2.79 9.23 -0.16
C CYS A 43 2.06 8.33 0.84
N ASN A 44 2.75 7.36 1.45
CA ASN A 44 2.21 6.38 2.41
C ASN A 44 0.98 5.60 1.91
N ARG A 45 0.78 5.53 0.59
CA ARG A 45 -0.30 4.73 -0.03
C ARG A 45 0.14 3.30 -0.24
N ALA A 46 -0.80 2.36 -0.10
CA ALA A 46 -0.60 0.97 -0.48
C ALA A 46 -0.47 0.84 -2.01
N ILE A 47 0.43 -0.03 -2.47
CA ILE A 47 0.69 -0.35 -3.88
C ILE A 47 0.90 -1.85 -3.97
N CYS A 48 0.31 -2.53 -4.94
CA CYS A 48 0.61 -3.95 -5.12
C CYS A 48 2.02 -4.16 -5.69
N SER A 49 2.59 -5.34 -5.44
CA SER A 49 3.86 -5.81 -5.98
C SER A 49 3.93 -5.75 -7.51
N TYR A 50 2.81 -5.75 -8.21
CA TYR A 50 2.76 -5.61 -9.66
C TYR A 50 2.89 -4.16 -10.15
N CYS A 51 2.46 -3.19 -9.35
CA CYS A 51 2.45 -1.77 -9.73
C CYS A 51 3.53 -0.94 -9.03
N HIS A 52 4.17 -1.48 -7.99
CA HIS A 52 5.27 -0.78 -7.34
C HIS A 52 6.39 -0.54 -8.35
N LYS A 53 7.03 0.62 -8.22
CA LYS A 53 8.30 0.92 -8.87
C LYS A 53 9.34 1.05 -7.77
N MET A 54 10.52 0.54 -8.04
CA MET A 54 11.65 0.66 -7.12
C MET A 54 12.60 1.71 -7.69
N THR A 55 13.04 2.65 -6.87
CA THR A 55 14.10 3.59 -7.27
C THR A 55 15.47 2.91 -7.22
N ASN A 56 16.48 3.54 -7.82
CA ASN A 56 17.88 3.10 -7.71
C ASN A 56 18.36 2.96 -6.25
N ASP A 57 17.77 3.72 -5.33
CA ASP A 57 18.04 3.67 -3.88
C ASP A 57 17.19 2.62 -3.14
N PHE A 58 16.68 1.59 -3.85
CA PHE A 58 15.84 0.53 -3.28
C PHE A 58 14.58 1.04 -2.56
N THR A 59 14.06 2.19 -2.95
CA THR A 59 12.86 2.79 -2.35
C THR A 59 11.62 2.38 -3.15
N ALA A 60 10.63 1.77 -2.49
CA ALA A 60 9.36 1.43 -3.11
C ALA A 60 8.46 2.68 -3.22
N ILE A 61 8.08 3.03 -4.45
CA ILE A 61 7.25 4.19 -4.76
C ILE A 61 6.08 3.83 -5.67
N CYS A 62 5.01 4.62 -5.58
CA CYS A 62 3.83 4.41 -6.41
C CYS A 62 4.02 5.04 -7.79
N PRO A 63 3.38 4.51 -8.83
CA PRO A 63 3.49 5.07 -10.19
C PRO A 63 2.93 6.49 -10.28
N LYS A 64 2.03 6.88 -9.37
CA LYS A 64 1.57 8.26 -9.25
C LYS A 64 2.72 9.18 -8.81
N CYS A 65 3.48 8.80 -7.81
CA CYS A 65 4.66 9.54 -7.34
C CYS A 65 5.75 9.60 -8.39
N VAL A 66 5.98 8.52 -9.14
CA VAL A 66 6.88 8.50 -10.31
C VAL A 66 6.47 9.59 -11.29
N LYS A 67 5.19 9.65 -11.66
CA LYS A 67 4.66 10.64 -12.60
C LYS A 67 4.69 12.07 -12.05
N GLU A 68 4.29 12.28 -10.81
CA GLU A 68 4.27 13.60 -10.16
C GLU A 68 5.67 14.19 -9.99
N LYS A 69 6.69 13.33 -9.82
CA LYS A 69 8.09 13.75 -9.66
C LYS A 69 8.88 13.72 -10.96
N GLY A 70 8.27 13.28 -12.06
CA GLY A 70 8.92 13.20 -13.37
C GLY A 70 10.08 12.20 -13.40
N LEU A 71 10.00 11.13 -12.58
CA LEU A 71 11.02 10.08 -12.61
C LEU A 71 10.92 9.32 -13.93
N THR A 72 12.05 9.19 -14.59
CA THR A 72 12.24 8.39 -15.81
C THR A 72 12.78 7.00 -15.48
N ASP A 73 12.85 6.13 -16.48
CA ASP A 73 13.42 4.78 -16.37
C ASP A 73 14.87 4.80 -15.85
N GLU A 74 15.61 5.89 -16.02
CA GLU A 74 16.98 6.06 -15.49
C GLU A 74 17.03 6.16 -13.96
N ASN A 75 15.93 6.54 -13.32
CA ASN A 75 15.83 6.71 -11.86
C ASN A 75 15.23 5.48 -11.16
N LEU A 76 14.77 4.50 -11.94
CA LEU A 76 14.05 3.33 -11.47
C LEU A 76 14.88 2.07 -11.73
N GLN A 77 14.84 1.13 -10.78
CA GLN A 77 15.27 -0.23 -11.02
C GLN A 77 14.17 -0.93 -11.81
N LEU A 78 14.41 -1.13 -13.11
CA LEU A 78 13.51 -1.79 -14.06
C LEU A 78 14.08 -3.13 -14.52
#